data_AF-C2BH36-F1
#
_entry.id   AF-C2BH36-F1
#
_cell.length_a   1.000
_cell.length_b   1.000
_cell.length_c   1.000
_cell.angle_alpha   90.00
_cell.angle_beta   90.00
_cell.angle_gamma   90.00
#
_symmetry.space_group_name_H-M   'P 1'
#
loop_
_entity.id
_entity.type
_entity.pdbx_description
1 polymer ?
#
loop_
_entity_poly.entity_id
_entity_poly.type
_entity_poly.pdbx_seq_one_letter_code
_entity_poly.pdbx_strand_id
1 'polypeptide(L)'
;MYEKNKTLALLLSISMLSSACGGTKTDNKAGDGKDSTVGETTGEGTAKGHNGDLKAVVTFDGDKIAKIDLTHEETKGLGDEAADKLVDEIIANNSVNVETVSGATVTSTAVIEAVKAAIQASGRDVKNFEAKSEAKKGETVEKETDVVVIGGGAGFAAAVSAKEVGANVILVEKLATVGGNTLISGGEYAAPDNDLQKEEGTKDSKELFAIDVEEAGENPELIKVLADKATEDAYWLRDDIGVKWLDSLMFFGGHSVKDL
;
A
#
# COMPACT_ATOMS: atom_id res chain seq x y z
N MET A 1 47.54 -9.90 23.32
CA MET A 1 47.37 -10.87 24.42
C MET A 1 45.91 -11.25 24.46
N TYR A 2 45.67 -12.55 24.36
CA TYR A 2 44.39 -13.26 24.37
C TYR A 2 43.90 -13.32 25.83
N GLU A 3 42.61 -13.13 26.12
CA GLU A 3 41.83 -14.12 26.89
C GLU A 3 40.32 -13.85 26.89
N LYS A 4 39.57 -14.95 26.78
CA LYS A 4 38.11 -15.10 26.82
C LYS A 4 37.67 -15.45 28.25
N ASN A 5 36.42 -15.18 28.60
CA ASN A 5 35.53 -15.99 29.47
C ASN A 5 34.10 -15.40 29.33
N LYS A 6 33.05 -16.00 28.75
CA LYS A 6 32.40 -17.33 28.84
C LYS A 6 31.87 -17.71 30.23
N THR A 7 30.60 -17.34 30.48
CA THR A 7 29.57 -18.01 31.31
C THR A 7 28.32 -17.13 31.19
N LEU A 8 27.08 -17.59 30.92
CA LEU A 8 26.34 -18.63 31.63
C LEU A 8 25.15 -19.07 30.73
N ALA A 9 25.08 -20.36 30.41
CA ALA A 9 23.89 -21.02 29.88
C ALA A 9 23.28 -21.83 31.02
N LEU A 10 21.97 -21.76 31.24
CA LEU A 10 21.27 -22.65 32.15
C LEU A 10 20.12 -23.35 31.42
N LEU A 11 20.25 -24.66 31.36
CA LEU A 11 19.29 -25.64 30.89
C LEU A 11 18.02 -25.66 31.75
N LEU A 12 16.89 -25.98 31.13
CA LEU A 12 15.87 -26.80 31.79
C LEU A 12 15.17 -27.73 30.78
N SER A 13 15.69 -28.96 30.73
CA SER A 13 15.05 -30.13 30.14
C SER A 13 14.52 -31.00 31.27
N ILE A 14 13.21 -31.25 31.32
CA ILE A 14 12.65 -32.43 32.00
C ILE A 14 11.66 -33.10 31.04
N SER A 15 12.10 -34.27 30.58
CA SER A 15 11.38 -35.30 29.86
C SER A 15 10.51 -36.15 30.80
N MET A 16 9.34 -36.59 30.33
CA MET A 16 8.74 -37.87 30.74
C MET A 16 8.17 -38.62 29.52
N LEU A 17 8.83 -39.74 29.21
CA LEU A 17 8.33 -40.94 28.52
C LEU A 17 7.28 -41.64 29.43
N SER A 18 6.38 -42.56 29.04
CA SER A 18 6.15 -43.41 27.86
C SER A 18 4.90 -44.28 28.13
N SER A 19 4.21 -44.76 27.08
CA SER A 19 3.65 -46.14 26.90
C SER A 19 2.52 -46.09 25.85
N ALA A 20 2.21 -47.09 25.01
CA ALA A 20 2.87 -48.22 24.35
C ALA A 20 1.75 -48.94 23.55
N CYS A 21 2.11 -49.63 22.45
CA CYS A 21 1.32 -50.61 21.66
C CYS A 21 0.17 -50.04 20.81
N GLY A 22 -0.08 -50.45 19.55
CA GLY A 22 0.42 -51.54 18.70
C GLY A 22 -0.72 -51.91 17.74
N GLY A 23 -0.48 -52.00 16.43
CA GLY A 23 -1.55 -52.32 15.46
C GLY A 23 -1.12 -52.29 13.98
N THR A 24 -0.53 -53.40 13.55
CA THR A 24 -0.56 -54.07 12.24
C THR A 24 -0.81 -53.26 10.95
N LYS A 25 0.21 -53.27 10.07
CA LYS A 25 0.07 -53.04 8.62
C LYS A 25 -0.82 -54.11 7.99
N THR A 26 -1.77 -53.67 7.18
CA THR A 26 -2.38 -54.49 6.12
C THR A 26 -2.35 -53.68 4.84
N ASP A 27 -1.58 -54.18 3.86
CA ASP A 27 -1.69 -53.75 2.47
C ASP A 27 -2.95 -54.40 1.89
N ASN A 28 -3.81 -53.63 1.24
CA ASN A 28 -4.67 -54.14 0.18
C ASN A 28 -5.02 -53.05 -0.85
N LYS A 29 -4.88 -53.43 -2.11
CA LYS A 29 -5.11 -52.64 -3.34
C LYS A 29 -6.59 -52.32 -3.57
N ALA A 30 -6.78 -51.16 -4.21
CA ALA A 30 -7.71 -50.80 -5.30
C ALA A 30 -9.23 -51.08 -5.18
N GLY A 31 -9.98 -49.99 -5.32
CA GLY A 31 -11.43 -49.87 -5.57
C GLY A 31 -11.80 -48.40 -5.34
N ASP A 32 -11.71 -47.54 -6.35
CA ASP A 32 -12.78 -47.12 -7.28
C ASP A 32 -13.90 -46.29 -6.62
N GLY A 33 -14.13 -45.09 -7.18
CA GLY A 33 -15.25 -44.18 -6.93
C GLY A 33 -15.32 -43.49 -5.56
N LYS A 34 -14.61 -42.36 -5.38
CA LYS A 34 -14.89 -41.44 -4.26
C LYS A 34 -15.83 -40.32 -4.71
N ASP A 35 -17.08 -40.48 -4.28
CA ASP A 35 -18.19 -39.52 -4.27
C ASP A 35 -17.74 -38.13 -3.83
N SER A 36 -18.07 -37.11 -4.63
CA SER A 36 -17.82 -35.70 -4.35
C SER A 36 -18.77 -35.24 -3.24
N THR A 37 -18.34 -35.33 -1.98
CA THR A 37 -19.03 -34.69 -0.86
C THR A 37 -19.07 -33.18 -1.11
N VAL A 38 -20.23 -32.66 -1.50
CA VAL A 38 -20.51 -31.22 -1.55
C VAL A 38 -20.36 -30.71 -0.12
N GLY A 39 -19.40 -29.79 0.10
CA GLY A 39 -19.19 -29.15 1.41
C GLY A 39 -20.43 -28.36 1.89
N GLU A 40 -20.34 -27.75 3.07
CA GLU A 40 -21.42 -26.89 3.56
C GLU A 40 -21.73 -25.78 2.53
N THR A 41 -23.00 -25.39 2.47
CA THR A 41 -23.46 -24.32 1.55
C THR A 41 -22.91 -22.96 1.94
N THR A 42 -22.40 -22.82 3.16
CA THR A 42 -21.83 -21.59 3.70
C THR A 42 -20.55 -21.89 4.47
N GLY A 43 -19.63 -20.93 4.50
CA GLY A 43 -18.46 -20.95 5.37
C GLY A 43 -18.18 -19.56 5.95
N GLU A 44 -17.58 -19.52 7.13
CA GLU A 44 -17.21 -18.28 7.81
C GLU A 44 -15.70 -18.26 8.07
N GLY A 45 -15.07 -17.11 7.83
CA GLY A 45 -13.65 -16.91 8.06
C GLY A 45 -13.36 -15.48 8.51
N THR A 46 -12.27 -15.32 9.26
CA THR A 46 -11.84 -14.04 9.80
C THR A 46 -10.35 -13.84 9.56
N ALA A 47 -9.95 -12.63 9.23
CA ALA A 47 -8.55 -12.21 9.11
C ALA A 47 -8.36 -10.83 9.75
N LYS A 48 -7.09 -10.45 9.98
CA LYS A 48 -6.77 -9.12 10.52
C LYS A 48 -6.75 -8.08 9.41
N GLY A 49 -7.69 -7.14 9.46
CA GLY A 49 -7.76 -5.95 8.60
C GLY A 49 -6.95 -4.77 9.13
N HIS A 50 -7.05 -3.62 8.47
CA HIS A 50 -6.29 -2.42 8.81
C HIS A 50 -6.71 -1.81 10.15
N ASN A 51 -8.03 -1.70 10.37
CA ASN A 51 -8.59 -1.06 11.56
C ASN A 51 -9.20 -2.05 12.56
N GLY A 52 -9.28 -3.32 12.21
CA GLY A 52 -9.99 -4.31 13.01
C GLY A 52 -9.94 -5.69 12.40
N ASP A 53 -10.73 -6.61 12.94
CA ASP A 53 -10.91 -7.92 12.32
C ASP A 53 -11.89 -7.78 11.14
N LEU A 54 -11.58 -8.44 10.03
CA LEU A 54 -12.44 -8.55 8.86
C LEU A 54 -13.00 -9.97 8.81
N LYS A 55 -14.33 -10.07 8.81
CA LYS A 55 -15.06 -11.33 8.75
C LYS A 55 -15.74 -11.48 7.39
N ALA A 56 -15.60 -12.65 6.79
CA ALA A 56 -16.24 -13.04 5.54
C ALA A 56 -17.18 -14.22 5.76
N VAL A 57 -18.40 -14.11 5.24
CA VAL A 57 -19.35 -15.22 5.11
C VAL A 57 -19.53 -15.52 3.64
N VAL A 58 -19.11 -16.71 3.21
CA VAL A 58 -19.14 -17.14 1.82
C VAL A 58 -20.28 -18.12 1.63
N THR A 59 -21.16 -17.86 0.65
CA THR A 59 -22.23 -18.77 0.23
C THR A 59 -21.86 -19.42 -1.09
N PHE A 60 -22.06 -20.73 -1.20
CA PHE A 60 -21.74 -21.53 -2.38
C PHE A 60 -23.01 -22.04 -3.07
N ASP A 61 -22.99 -22.06 -4.40
CA ASP A 61 -23.94 -22.77 -5.25
C ASP A 61 -23.19 -23.87 -6.02
N GLY A 62 -23.30 -25.11 -5.55
CA GLY A 62 -22.47 -26.22 -6.02
C GLY A 62 -20.99 -25.95 -5.73
N ASP A 63 -20.18 -25.82 -6.79
CA ASP A 63 -18.74 -25.50 -6.72
C ASP A 63 -18.41 -24.03 -6.99
N LYS A 64 -19.44 -23.17 -7.06
CA LYS A 64 -19.28 -21.74 -7.32
C LYS A 64 -19.48 -20.91 -6.05
N ILE A 65 -18.70 -19.87 -5.91
CA ILE A 65 -18.94 -18.80 -4.95
C ILE A 65 -20.13 -17.98 -5.47
N ALA A 66 -21.25 -18.02 -4.75
CA ALA A 66 -22.48 -17.32 -5.12
C ALA A 66 -22.57 -15.94 -4.48
N LYS A 67 -22.07 -15.79 -3.25
CA LYS A 67 -22.13 -14.55 -2.48
C LYS A 67 -21.02 -14.50 -1.44
N ILE A 68 -20.51 -13.30 -1.18
CA ILE A 68 -19.63 -13.01 -0.04
C ILE A 68 -20.23 -11.82 0.70
N ASP A 69 -20.51 -11.99 2.00
CA ASP A 69 -20.90 -10.91 2.90
C ASP A 69 -19.70 -10.58 3.81
N LEU A 70 -19.33 -9.30 3.89
CA LEU A 70 -18.24 -8.84 4.74
C LEU A 70 -18.74 -8.05 5.94
N THR A 71 -18.05 -8.17 7.07
CA THR A 71 -18.17 -7.28 8.22
C THR A 71 -16.79 -6.82 8.64
N HIS A 72 -16.54 -5.51 8.65
CA HIS A 72 -15.23 -4.92 8.91
C HIS A 72 -15.33 -3.46 9.36
N GLU A 73 -14.20 -2.89 9.81
CA GLU A 73 -14.05 -1.48 10.21
C GLU A 73 -13.03 -0.71 9.35
N GLU A 74 -12.74 -1.23 8.15
CA GLU A 74 -11.80 -0.62 7.20
C GLU A 74 -12.11 0.85 6.88
N THR A 75 -11.07 1.60 6.48
CA THR A 75 -11.16 3.04 6.21
C THR A 75 -12.16 3.34 5.09
N LYS A 76 -13.13 4.21 5.38
CA LYS A 76 -14.19 4.61 4.44
C LYS A 76 -13.63 5.32 3.20
N GLY A 77 -14.12 4.95 2.02
CA GLY A 77 -13.67 5.46 0.71
C GLY A 77 -12.30 4.95 0.26
N LEU A 78 -11.76 3.93 0.93
CA LEU A 78 -10.46 3.33 0.56
C LEU A 78 -10.46 1.83 0.77
N GLY A 79 -10.56 1.40 2.02
CA GLY A 79 -10.52 -0.02 2.40
C GLY A 79 -11.85 -0.72 2.13
N ASP A 80 -12.98 -0.05 2.41
CA ASP A 80 -14.32 -0.54 2.06
C ASP A 80 -14.50 -0.70 0.54
N GLU A 81 -14.15 0.30 -0.25
CA GLU A 81 -14.24 0.22 -1.71
C GLU A 81 -13.29 -0.83 -2.30
N ALA A 82 -12.10 -0.98 -1.72
CA ALA A 82 -11.17 -2.05 -2.10
C ALA A 82 -11.75 -3.44 -1.77
N ALA A 83 -12.39 -3.59 -0.62
CA ALA A 83 -13.01 -4.85 -0.21
C ALA A 83 -14.19 -5.22 -1.13
N ASP A 84 -15.07 -4.27 -1.45
CA ASP A 84 -16.19 -4.46 -2.36
C ASP A 84 -15.71 -4.90 -3.75
N LYS A 85 -14.70 -4.20 -4.29
CA LYS A 85 -14.10 -4.55 -5.59
C LYS A 85 -13.53 -5.97 -5.60
N LEU A 86 -12.84 -6.37 -4.54
CA LEU A 86 -12.28 -7.72 -4.45
C LEU A 86 -13.35 -8.80 -4.31
N VAL A 87 -14.45 -8.53 -3.59
CA VAL A 87 -15.59 -9.44 -3.55
C VAL A 87 -16.14 -9.68 -4.95
N ASP A 88 -16.35 -8.61 -5.72
CA ASP A 88 -16.83 -8.72 -7.10
C ASP A 88 -15.86 -9.53 -7.98
N GLU A 89 -14.55 -9.28 -7.89
CA GLU A 89 -13.54 -10.02 -8.64
C GLU A 89 -13.46 -11.50 -8.25
N ILE A 90 -13.56 -11.81 -6.94
CA ILE A 90 -13.52 -13.19 -6.45
C ILE A 90 -14.73 -13.98 -6.94
N ILE A 91 -15.93 -13.39 -6.84
CA ILE A 91 -17.17 -14.01 -7.31
C ILE A 91 -17.11 -14.19 -8.84
N ALA A 92 -16.75 -13.14 -9.58
CA ALA A 92 -16.72 -13.17 -11.04
C ALA A 92 -15.74 -14.20 -11.61
N ASN A 93 -14.59 -14.39 -10.95
CA ASN A 93 -13.56 -15.33 -11.39
C ASN A 93 -13.66 -16.70 -10.70
N ASN A 94 -14.60 -16.87 -9.76
CA ASN A 94 -14.67 -18.01 -8.86
C ASN A 94 -13.30 -18.37 -8.26
N SER A 95 -12.52 -17.35 -7.87
CA SER A 95 -11.12 -17.50 -7.50
C SER A 95 -10.66 -16.47 -6.49
N VAL A 96 -9.91 -16.91 -5.48
CA VAL A 96 -9.23 -16.04 -4.50
C VAL A 96 -7.87 -15.53 -4.99
N ASN A 97 -7.44 -15.92 -6.20
CA ASN A 97 -6.20 -15.47 -6.81
C ASN A 97 -6.42 -14.17 -7.60
N VAL A 98 -6.76 -13.10 -6.87
CA VAL A 98 -7.03 -11.74 -7.38
C VAL A 98 -5.91 -10.78 -7.00
N GLU A 99 -5.73 -9.70 -7.76
CA GLU A 99 -4.69 -8.70 -7.47
C GLU A 99 -5.12 -7.80 -6.30
N THR A 100 -4.18 -7.42 -5.44
CA THR A 100 -4.47 -6.48 -4.36
C THR A 100 -4.74 -5.08 -4.91
N VAL A 101 -5.63 -4.34 -4.24
CA VAL A 101 -5.91 -2.95 -4.57
C VAL A 101 -4.78 -2.08 -4.04
N SER A 102 -4.19 -1.27 -4.91
CA SER A 102 -3.09 -0.38 -4.55
C SER A 102 -3.55 0.67 -3.53
N GLY A 103 -2.73 0.93 -2.51
CA GLY A 103 -3.10 1.79 -1.38
C GLY A 103 -3.94 1.08 -0.30
N ALA A 104 -4.49 -0.09 -0.58
CA ALA A 104 -5.31 -0.88 0.35
C ALA A 104 -4.80 -2.32 0.49
N THR A 105 -3.48 -2.52 0.50
CA THR A 105 -2.86 -3.86 0.51
C THR A 105 -3.24 -4.68 1.75
N VAL A 106 -3.31 -4.04 2.93
CA VAL A 106 -3.68 -4.71 4.19
C VAL A 106 -5.11 -5.22 4.10
N THR A 107 -6.05 -4.35 3.73
CA THR A 107 -7.46 -4.70 3.51
C THR A 107 -7.60 -5.79 2.46
N SER A 108 -6.90 -5.67 1.33
CA SER A 108 -6.96 -6.64 0.24
C SER A 108 -6.53 -8.03 0.68
N THR A 109 -5.42 -8.09 1.42
CA THR A 109 -4.91 -9.35 1.97
C THR A 109 -5.89 -9.92 2.99
N ALA A 110 -6.47 -9.07 3.84
CA ALA A 110 -7.46 -9.51 4.84
C ALA A 110 -8.71 -10.12 4.19
N VAL A 111 -9.24 -9.52 3.12
CA VAL A 111 -10.37 -10.10 2.36
C VAL A 111 -10.00 -11.47 1.79
N ILE A 112 -8.86 -11.57 1.10
CA ILE A 112 -8.40 -12.83 0.48
C ILE A 112 -8.25 -13.93 1.54
N GLU A 113 -7.60 -13.62 2.67
CA GLU A 113 -7.37 -14.60 3.73
C GLU A 113 -8.65 -14.97 4.50
N ALA A 114 -9.56 -14.02 4.75
CA ALA A 114 -10.85 -14.30 5.36
C ALA A 114 -11.72 -15.19 4.46
N VAL A 115 -11.73 -14.95 3.15
CA VAL A 115 -12.45 -15.78 2.18
C VAL A 115 -11.84 -17.18 2.07
N LYS A 116 -10.50 -17.31 2.04
CA LYS A 116 -9.83 -18.62 2.10
C LYS A 116 -10.19 -19.40 3.36
N ALA A 117 -10.18 -18.74 4.51
CA ALA A 117 -10.58 -19.33 5.78
C ALA A 117 -12.05 -19.79 5.74
N ALA A 118 -12.95 -18.99 5.16
CA ALA A 118 -14.36 -19.36 4.98
C ALA A 118 -14.53 -20.57 4.05
N ILE A 119 -13.82 -20.63 2.93
CA ILE A 119 -13.80 -21.78 2.01
C ILE A 119 -13.35 -23.03 2.76
N GLN A 120 -12.24 -22.95 3.50
CA GLN A 120 -11.73 -24.09 4.27
C GLN A 120 -12.71 -24.53 5.36
N ALA A 121 -13.35 -23.59 6.07
CA ALA A 121 -14.34 -23.87 7.10
C ALA A 121 -15.59 -24.57 6.55
N SER A 122 -15.98 -24.30 5.28
CA SER A 122 -17.07 -25.01 4.61
C SER A 122 -16.74 -26.47 4.22
N GLY A 123 -15.51 -26.93 4.48
CA GLY A 123 -15.03 -28.26 4.13
C GLY A 123 -14.53 -28.39 2.68
N ARG A 124 -14.33 -27.27 1.97
CA ARG A 124 -13.83 -27.23 0.58
C ARG A 124 -12.32 -27.06 0.55
N ASP A 125 -11.67 -27.62 -0.47
CA ASP A 125 -10.24 -27.38 -0.72
C ASP A 125 -10.06 -26.01 -1.38
N VAL A 126 -9.33 -25.11 -0.70
CA VAL A 126 -9.01 -23.76 -1.18
C VAL A 126 -8.33 -23.79 -2.54
N LYS A 127 -7.55 -24.84 -2.85
CA LYS A 127 -6.86 -24.99 -4.15
C LYS A 127 -7.81 -24.99 -5.34
N ASN A 128 -9.06 -25.43 -5.15
CA ASN A 128 -10.07 -25.41 -6.20
C ASN A 128 -10.51 -23.98 -6.59
N PHE A 129 -10.15 -22.99 -5.77
CA PHE A 129 -10.44 -21.57 -5.95
C PHE A 129 -9.15 -20.75 -6.15
N GLU A 130 -8.00 -21.37 -6.41
CA GLU A 130 -6.72 -20.66 -6.66
C GLU A 130 -6.35 -20.62 -8.15
N ALA A 131 -7.24 -21.08 -9.02
CA ALA A 131 -7.07 -20.95 -10.47
C ALA A 131 -6.75 -19.50 -10.82
N LYS A 132 -5.73 -19.28 -11.67
CA LYS A 132 -5.33 -17.93 -12.07
C LYS A 132 -6.56 -17.16 -12.53
N SER A 133 -6.82 -16.02 -11.88
CA SER A 133 -7.73 -15.03 -12.42
C SER A 133 -7.23 -14.67 -13.82
N GLU A 134 -8.01 -15.01 -14.85
CA GLU A 134 -7.89 -14.31 -16.12
C GLU A 134 -8.44 -12.91 -15.86
N ALA A 135 -7.59 -12.02 -15.36
CA ALA A 135 -7.91 -10.62 -15.30
C ALA A 135 -8.47 -10.26 -16.67
N LYS A 136 -9.74 -9.84 -16.72
CA LYS A 136 -10.31 -9.27 -17.94
C LYS A 136 -9.41 -8.09 -18.29
N LYS A 137 -8.43 -8.31 -19.15
CA LYS A 137 -7.64 -7.24 -19.72
C LYS A 137 -8.66 -6.33 -20.34
N GLY A 138 -8.75 -5.10 -19.82
CA GLY A 138 -9.48 -4.05 -20.49
C GLY A 138 -9.02 -3.97 -21.94
N GLU A 139 -9.87 -3.40 -22.78
CA GLU A 139 -9.47 -3.10 -24.15
C GLU A 139 -8.17 -2.29 -24.14
N THR A 140 -7.16 -2.75 -24.88
CA THR A 140 -5.92 -1.98 -25.03
C THR A 140 -6.24 -0.73 -25.82
N VAL A 141 -6.06 0.43 -25.19
CA VAL A 141 -6.21 1.72 -25.85
C VAL A 141 -4.84 2.28 -26.16
N GLU A 142 -4.55 2.52 -27.43
CA GLU A 142 -3.34 3.22 -27.87
C GLU A 142 -3.59 4.74 -27.91
N LYS A 143 -2.66 5.53 -27.36
CA LYS A 143 -2.70 6.99 -27.37
C LYS A 143 -1.32 7.56 -27.67
N GLU A 144 -1.28 8.60 -28.49
CA GLU A 144 -0.06 9.36 -28.77
C GLU A 144 -0.06 10.68 -27.98
N THR A 145 1.10 11.06 -27.46
CA THR A 145 1.30 12.31 -26.71
C THR A 145 2.78 12.68 -26.71
N ASP A 146 3.13 13.92 -26.39
CA ASP A 146 4.52 14.37 -26.33
C ASP A 146 5.21 13.89 -25.03
N VAL A 147 4.49 13.95 -23.90
CA VAL A 147 4.99 13.56 -22.59
C VAL A 147 4.00 12.64 -21.87
N VAL A 148 4.50 11.55 -21.31
CA VAL A 148 3.76 10.68 -20.38
C VAL A 148 4.33 10.87 -18.98
N VAL A 149 3.47 11.21 -18.03
CA VAL A 149 3.81 11.35 -16.61
C VAL A 149 3.19 10.20 -15.82
N ILE A 150 3.99 9.57 -14.96
CA ILE A 150 3.57 8.42 -14.16
C ILE A 150 3.54 8.83 -12.68
N GLY A 151 2.34 8.81 -12.09
CA GLY A 151 2.07 9.16 -10.69
C GLY A 151 1.58 10.60 -10.50
N GLY A 152 0.56 10.78 -9.67
CA GLY A 152 -0.09 12.05 -9.37
C GLY A 152 0.46 12.79 -8.14
N GLY A 153 1.68 12.50 -7.68
CA GLY A 153 2.38 13.29 -6.67
C GLY A 153 3.14 14.45 -7.33
N ALA A 154 4.47 14.44 -7.23
CA ALA A 154 5.35 15.36 -7.98
C ALA A 154 5.09 15.37 -9.50
N GLY A 155 4.47 14.31 -10.05
CA GLY A 155 4.07 14.27 -11.45
C GLY A 155 3.09 15.36 -11.86
N PHE A 156 2.26 15.90 -10.96
CA PHE A 156 1.42 17.04 -11.32
C PHE A 156 2.25 18.28 -11.64
N ALA A 157 3.27 18.60 -10.84
CA ALA A 157 4.16 19.72 -11.13
C ALA A 157 4.85 19.52 -12.49
N ALA A 158 5.38 18.31 -12.75
CA ALA A 158 5.97 17.98 -14.05
C ALA A 158 4.98 18.10 -15.22
N ALA A 159 3.74 17.64 -15.02
CA ALA A 159 2.70 17.71 -16.05
C ALA A 159 2.30 19.14 -16.36
N VAL A 160 2.17 20.00 -15.34
CA VAL A 160 1.86 21.42 -15.52
C VAL A 160 3.01 22.13 -16.21
N SER A 161 4.25 21.99 -15.74
CA SER A 161 5.42 22.62 -16.38
C SER A 161 5.59 22.19 -17.85
N ALA A 162 5.38 20.91 -18.15
CA ALA A 162 5.38 20.43 -19.55
C ALA A 162 4.24 21.05 -20.37
N LYS A 163 3.06 21.21 -19.76
CA LYS A 163 1.91 21.82 -20.43
C LYS A 163 2.09 23.31 -20.69
N GLU A 164 2.73 24.04 -19.77
CA GLU A 164 3.05 25.47 -19.91
C GLU A 164 3.95 25.76 -21.11
N VAL A 165 4.84 24.82 -21.46
CA VAL A 165 5.67 24.91 -22.69
C VAL A 165 4.98 24.34 -23.93
N GLY A 166 3.69 24.01 -23.84
CA GLY A 166 2.84 23.63 -24.97
C GLY A 166 2.77 22.12 -25.27
N ALA A 167 3.36 21.25 -24.45
CA ALA A 167 3.32 19.81 -24.69
C ALA A 167 1.91 19.23 -24.52
N ASN A 168 1.60 18.18 -25.28
CA ASN A 168 0.50 17.28 -24.95
C ASN A 168 0.98 16.29 -23.89
N VAL A 169 0.26 16.26 -22.77
CA VAL A 169 0.65 15.49 -21.59
C VAL A 169 -0.45 14.49 -21.25
N ILE A 170 -0.07 13.23 -21.04
CA ILE A 170 -0.91 12.22 -20.40
C ILE A 170 -0.30 11.93 -19.03
N LEU A 171 -1.05 12.19 -17.96
CA LEU A 171 -0.71 11.76 -16.61
C LEU A 171 -1.51 10.50 -16.26
N VAL A 172 -0.83 9.48 -15.75
CA VAL A 172 -1.45 8.23 -15.28
C VAL A 172 -1.21 8.05 -13.78
N GLU A 173 -2.26 7.68 -13.05
CA GLU A 173 -2.21 7.33 -11.62
C GLU A 173 -2.78 5.93 -11.46
N LYS A 174 -2.13 5.10 -10.65
CA LYS A 174 -2.58 3.73 -10.37
C LYS A 174 -3.69 3.71 -9.32
N LEU A 175 -3.62 4.63 -8.36
CA LEU A 175 -4.59 4.75 -7.28
C LEU A 175 -5.92 5.32 -7.77
N ALA A 176 -7.00 5.02 -7.04
CA ALA A 176 -8.33 5.58 -7.32
C ALA A 176 -8.39 7.09 -7.07
N THR A 177 -7.50 7.59 -6.21
CA THR A 177 -7.34 9.01 -5.88
C THR A 177 -5.93 9.48 -6.28
N VAL A 178 -5.82 10.75 -6.65
CA VAL A 178 -4.54 11.37 -7.02
C VAL A 178 -3.84 11.97 -5.79
N GLY A 179 -2.57 12.34 -5.92
CA GLY A 179 -1.80 13.05 -4.88
C GLY A 179 -0.82 12.18 -4.09
N GLY A 180 -1.08 10.88 -3.94
CA GLY A 180 -0.18 9.96 -3.21
C GLY A 180 0.21 10.50 -1.83
N ASN A 181 1.48 10.37 -1.45
CA ASN A 181 1.98 10.91 -0.17
C ASN A 181 1.93 12.45 -0.10
N THR A 182 1.95 13.14 -1.24
CA THR A 182 1.82 14.61 -1.27
C THR A 182 0.46 15.06 -0.73
N LEU A 183 -0.60 14.26 -0.90
CA LEU A 183 -1.94 14.60 -0.39
C LEU A 183 -2.02 14.60 1.14
N ILE A 184 -1.12 13.86 1.82
CA ILE A 184 -1.11 13.69 3.27
C ILE A 184 0.08 14.39 3.93
N SER A 185 0.82 15.24 3.20
CA SER A 185 1.85 16.09 3.81
C SER A 185 1.19 17.14 4.71
N GLY A 186 1.94 17.69 5.67
CA GLY A 186 1.44 18.71 6.60
C GLY A 186 1.15 20.07 5.92
N GLY A 187 1.47 20.20 4.63
CA GLY A 187 1.21 21.40 3.84
C GLY A 187 2.32 22.44 3.91
N GLU A 188 3.52 22.05 4.31
CA GLU A 188 4.67 22.95 4.47
C GLU A 188 5.58 22.94 3.24
N TYR A 189 6.27 24.06 3.01
CA TYR A 189 7.17 24.23 1.88
C TYR A 189 8.43 25.01 2.27
N ALA A 190 9.59 24.37 2.20
CA ALA A 190 10.87 25.02 2.45
C ALA A 190 11.18 26.04 1.35
N ALA A 191 11.17 27.34 1.69
CA ALA A 191 11.37 28.44 0.76
C ALA A 191 12.31 29.48 1.39
N PRO A 192 13.63 29.35 1.20
CA PRO A 192 14.59 30.23 1.87
C PRO A 192 14.57 31.67 1.33
N ASP A 193 14.87 32.64 2.18
CA ASP A 193 14.85 34.07 1.86
C ASP A 193 13.50 34.57 1.29
N ASN A 194 12.38 34.01 1.75
CA ASN A 194 11.05 34.39 1.29
C ASN A 194 10.58 35.74 1.88
N ASP A 195 9.48 36.28 1.32
CA ASP A 195 8.93 37.59 1.70
C ASP A 195 8.54 37.65 3.20
N LEU A 196 7.96 36.57 3.74
CA LEU A 196 7.55 36.50 5.14
C LEU A 196 8.75 36.44 6.09
N GLN A 197 9.81 35.71 5.73
CA GLN A 197 11.08 35.73 6.48
C GLN A 197 11.67 37.14 6.51
N LYS A 198 11.64 37.87 5.39
CA LYS A 198 12.09 39.26 5.29
C LYS A 198 11.28 40.20 6.19
N GLU A 199 9.96 40.03 6.23
CA GLU A 199 9.06 40.80 7.10
C GLU A 199 9.30 40.54 8.59
N GLU A 200 9.54 39.28 8.98
CA GLU A 200 9.87 38.92 10.37
C GLU A 200 11.33 39.25 10.76
N GLY A 201 12.18 39.65 9.80
CA GLY A 201 13.59 39.93 10.02
C GLY A 201 14.45 38.66 10.21
N THR A 202 13.94 37.51 9.77
CA THR A 202 14.67 36.24 9.71
C THR A 202 15.78 36.34 8.66
N LYS A 203 16.99 35.94 9.02
CA LYS A 203 18.14 35.95 8.12
C LYS A 203 18.33 34.55 7.55
N ASP A 204 17.94 34.37 6.30
CA ASP A 204 18.09 33.12 5.57
C ASP A 204 18.79 33.36 4.22
N SER A 205 19.18 32.28 3.55
CA SER A 205 19.73 32.30 2.21
C SER A 205 19.66 30.92 1.58
N LYS A 206 19.65 30.86 0.25
CA LYS A 206 19.79 29.59 -0.47
C LYS A 206 21.07 28.83 -0.11
N GLU A 207 22.16 29.54 0.22
CA GLU A 207 23.42 28.92 0.66
C GLU A 207 23.28 28.27 2.04
N LEU A 208 22.57 28.92 2.96
CA LEU A 208 22.29 28.35 4.28
C LEU A 208 21.37 27.13 4.15
N PHE A 209 20.31 27.23 3.37
CA PHE A 209 19.42 26.12 3.08
C PHE A 209 20.14 24.94 2.41
N ALA A 210 21.06 25.19 1.48
CA ALA A 210 21.89 24.15 0.88
C ALA A 210 22.76 23.43 1.93
N ILE A 211 23.34 24.18 2.89
CA ILE A 211 24.12 23.60 4.00
C ILE A 211 23.21 22.73 4.89
N ASP A 212 22.03 23.23 5.25
CA ASP A 212 21.05 22.51 6.06
C ASP A 212 20.66 21.16 5.40
N VAL A 213 20.48 21.14 4.08
CA VAL A 213 20.19 19.92 3.31
C VAL A 213 21.42 19.02 3.15
N GLU A 214 22.63 19.58 2.97
CA GLU A 214 23.87 18.81 2.87
C GLU A 214 24.16 17.98 4.13
N GLU A 215 23.83 18.50 5.31
CA GLU A 215 23.97 17.76 6.58
C GLU A 215 23.13 16.46 6.61
N ALA A 216 22.06 16.38 5.79
CA ALA A 216 21.25 15.18 5.65
C ALA A 216 21.87 14.09 4.74
N GLY A 217 22.98 14.37 4.03
CA GLY A 217 23.78 13.38 3.30
C GLY A 217 23.41 13.17 1.83
N GLU A 218 22.97 14.22 1.14
CA GLU A 218 22.40 14.17 -0.21
C GLU A 218 23.42 14.50 -1.35
N ASN A 219 23.00 14.36 -2.61
CA ASN A 219 23.84 14.65 -3.79
C ASN A 219 24.00 16.18 -3.98
N PRO A 220 25.23 16.73 -3.96
CA PRO A 220 25.46 18.18 -4.03
C PRO A 220 24.86 18.87 -5.26
N GLU A 221 24.82 18.19 -6.42
CA GLU A 221 24.24 18.77 -7.63
C GLU A 221 22.71 18.93 -7.51
N LEU A 222 22.05 17.97 -6.87
CA LEU A 222 20.61 18.02 -6.63
C LEU A 222 20.27 19.04 -5.54
N ILE A 223 21.09 19.11 -4.48
CA ILE A 223 20.93 20.11 -3.42
C ILE A 223 21.02 21.52 -3.99
N LYS A 224 22.01 21.75 -4.88
CA LYS A 224 22.15 23.04 -5.53
C LYS A 224 20.90 23.40 -6.34
N VAL A 225 20.38 22.47 -7.14
CA VAL A 225 19.13 22.71 -7.90
C VAL A 225 17.98 23.00 -6.97
N LEU A 226 17.81 22.22 -5.89
CA LEU A 226 16.77 22.40 -4.90
C LEU A 226 16.86 23.79 -4.26
N ALA A 227 18.04 24.18 -3.78
CA ALA A 227 18.24 25.48 -3.12
C ALA A 227 18.11 26.67 -4.07
N ASP A 228 18.58 26.54 -5.30
CA ASP A 228 18.45 27.60 -6.31
C ASP A 228 17.00 27.79 -6.77
N LYS A 229 16.13 26.78 -6.63
CA LYS A 229 14.75 26.79 -7.13
C LYS A 229 13.66 26.87 -6.07
N ALA A 230 13.94 26.50 -4.82
CA ALA A 230 12.95 26.40 -3.75
C ALA A 230 11.98 27.60 -3.67
N THR A 231 12.51 28.82 -3.56
CA THR A 231 11.66 30.02 -3.40
C THR A 231 10.98 30.43 -4.69
N GLU A 232 11.61 30.20 -5.84
CA GLU A 232 11.00 30.43 -7.16
C GLU A 232 9.78 29.50 -7.35
N ASP A 233 9.94 28.22 -7.04
CA ASP A 233 8.89 27.21 -7.14
C ASP A 233 7.76 27.46 -6.12
N ALA A 234 8.09 27.91 -4.91
CA ALA A 234 7.09 28.33 -3.91
C ALA A 234 6.23 29.49 -4.43
N TYR A 235 6.84 30.45 -5.12
CA TYR A 235 6.13 31.58 -5.72
C TYR A 235 5.34 31.17 -6.95
N TRP A 236 5.85 30.27 -7.80
CA TRP A 236 5.06 29.69 -8.89
C TRP A 236 3.81 28.97 -8.36
N LEU A 237 3.94 28.19 -7.29
CA LEU A 237 2.79 27.56 -6.64
C LEU A 237 1.78 28.59 -6.12
N ARG A 238 2.25 29.67 -5.50
CA ARG A 238 1.39 30.74 -4.93
C ARG A 238 0.70 31.57 -6.02
N ASP A 239 1.49 32.06 -6.97
CA ASP A 239 1.12 33.15 -7.88
C ASP A 239 0.50 32.63 -9.19
N ASP A 240 1.02 31.53 -9.73
CA ASP A 240 0.55 30.96 -11.01
C ASP A 240 -0.47 29.83 -10.79
N ILE A 241 -0.21 28.92 -9.84
CA ILE A 241 -1.09 27.79 -9.55
C ILE A 241 -2.23 28.17 -8.59
N GLY A 242 -2.01 29.19 -7.74
CA GLY A 242 -3.02 29.70 -6.81
C GLY A 242 -3.09 28.92 -5.48
N VAL A 243 -2.00 28.26 -5.08
CA VAL A 243 -1.88 27.65 -3.75
C VAL A 243 -1.95 28.73 -2.68
N LYS A 244 -2.76 28.48 -1.64
CA LYS A 244 -2.93 29.38 -0.50
C LYS A 244 -2.17 28.86 0.69
N TRP A 245 -1.06 29.51 0.98
CA TRP A 245 -0.28 29.27 2.18
C TRP A 245 -0.88 30.02 3.37
N LEU A 246 -0.57 29.56 4.58
CA LEU A 246 -0.80 30.34 5.78
C LEU A 246 0.35 31.34 5.92
N ASP A 247 0.05 32.58 6.33
CA ASP A 247 1.07 33.58 6.63
C ASP A 247 1.73 33.28 7.99
N SER A 248 2.41 32.15 8.10
CA SER A 248 3.01 31.66 9.35
C SER A 248 4.28 30.88 9.06
N LEU A 249 5.39 31.27 9.68
CA LEU A 249 6.64 30.51 9.62
C LEU A 249 6.74 29.48 10.74
N MET A 250 7.15 28.26 10.40
CA MET A 250 7.31 27.13 11.32
C MET A 250 8.77 26.64 11.36
N PHE A 251 9.21 26.11 12.50
CA PHE A 251 10.57 25.56 12.64
C PHE A 251 10.54 24.04 12.52
N PHE A 252 11.30 23.50 11.56
CA PHE A 252 11.41 22.06 11.33
C PHE A 252 12.83 21.56 11.59
N GLY A 253 12.92 20.32 12.08
CA GLY A 253 14.22 19.71 12.37
C GLY A 253 15.08 19.61 11.12
N GLY A 254 16.34 20.03 11.22
CA GLY A 254 17.28 20.06 10.09
C GLY A 254 17.46 21.45 9.47
N HIS A 255 16.58 22.41 9.77
CA HIS A 255 16.69 23.77 9.26
C HIS A 255 17.33 24.71 10.29
N SER A 256 18.14 25.64 9.83
CA SER A 256 18.75 26.68 10.66
C SER A 256 17.78 27.80 11.05
N VAL A 257 16.68 27.97 10.29
CA VAL A 257 15.65 29.00 10.50
C VAL A 257 14.23 28.45 10.23
N LYS A 258 13.19 29.31 10.30
CA LYS A 258 11.79 28.92 10.07
C LYS A 258 11.38 29.08 8.61
N ASP A 259 10.49 28.22 8.13
CA ASP A 259 9.99 28.15 6.73
C ASP A 259 8.45 28.18 6.63
N LEU A 260 7.91 28.26 5.40
CA LEU A 260 6.47 28.36 5.06
C LEU A 260 5.69 27.06 5.33
#